data_AF-A0A4Q1AKT1-F1
#
_entry.id   AF-A0A4Q1AKT1-F1
#
_cell.length_a   1.000
_cell.length_b   1.000
_cell.length_c   1.000
_cell.angle_alpha   90.00
_cell.angle_beta   90.00
_cell.angle_gamma   90.00
#
_symmetry.space_group_name_H-M   'P 1'
#
loop_
_entity.id
_entity.type
_entity.pdbx_description
1 polymer ?
#
loop_
_entity_poly.entity_id
_entity_poly.type
_entity_poly.pdbx_seq_one_letter_code
_entity_poly.pdbx_strand_id
1 'polypeptide(L)'
;MTLDLLIPFGILLVLVVYLIYTRSKFEKNIVNMYEEKFQQWKENSGSNEENKKVCKELVGIIYKEEYNITVELMDESVRRNLQQGKYKIKDK
;
A
#
# COMPACT_ATOMS: atom_id res chain seq x y z
N MET A 1 28.77 -39.59 44.52
CA MET A 1 29.56 -38.34 44.36
C MET A 1 29.66 -37.86 42.91
N THR A 2 30.16 -38.64 41.94
CA THR A 2 30.19 -38.22 40.52
C THR A 2 28.81 -38.26 39.84
N LEU A 3 28.00 -39.30 40.11
CA LEU A 3 26.62 -39.40 39.62
C LEU A 3 25.69 -38.32 40.20
N ASP A 4 25.87 -37.96 41.48
CA ASP A 4 25.07 -36.93 42.16
C ASP A 4 25.25 -35.53 41.56
N LEU A 5 26.41 -35.24 40.96
CA LEU A 5 26.68 -33.97 40.29
C LEU A 5 26.30 -33.99 38.81
N LEU A 6 26.35 -35.16 38.17
CA LEU A 6 26.08 -35.32 36.73
C LEU A 6 24.59 -35.21 36.40
N ILE A 7 23.71 -35.72 37.28
CA ILE A 7 22.25 -35.59 37.14
C ILE A 7 21.79 -34.12 37.12
N PRO A 8 22.11 -33.28 38.14
CA PRO A 8 21.72 -31.87 38.12
C PRO A 8 22.41 -31.09 36.98
N PHE A 9 23.64 -31.43 36.62
CA PHE A 9 24.31 -30.83 35.46
C PHE A 9 23.61 -31.17 34.14
N GLY A 10 23.16 -32.41 33.96
CA GLY A 10 22.40 -32.83 32.77
C GLY A 10 21.06 -32.11 32.64
N ILE A 11 20.33 -31.98 33.75
CA ILE A 11 19.07 -31.22 33.80
C ILE A 11 19.31 -29.74 33.42
N LEU A 12 20.38 -29.15 33.95
CA LEU A 12 20.76 -27.78 33.62
C LEU A 12 21.04 -27.62 32.12
N LEU A 13 21.79 -28.55 31.53
CA LEU A 13 22.14 -28.53 30.11
C LEU A 13 20.87 -28.61 29.24
N VAL A 14 19.94 -29.51 29.57
CA VAL A 14 18.66 -29.64 28.87
C VAL A 14 17.84 -28.35 28.97
N LEU A 15 17.79 -27.71 30.14
CA LEU A 15 17.11 -26.43 30.31
C LEU A 15 17.72 -25.32 29.46
N VAL A 16 19.04 -25.23 29.40
CA VAL A 16 19.73 -24.22 28.59
C VAL A 16 19.40 -24.40 27.11
N VAL A 17 19.47 -25.63 26.60
CA VAL A 17 19.13 -25.93 25.20
C VAL A 17 17.65 -25.61 24.92
N TYR A 18 16.76 -25.98 25.84
CA TYR A 18 15.32 -25.67 25.73
C TYR A 18 15.04 -24.17 25.70
N LEU A 19 15.72 -23.38 26.54
CA LEU A 19 15.57 -21.93 26.61
C LEU A 19 16.07 -21.25 25.34
N ILE A 20 17.23 -21.67 24.80
CA ILE A 20 17.77 -21.15 23.53
C ILE A 20 16.81 -21.44 22.38
N TYR A 21 16.31 -22.68 22.29
CA TYR A 21 15.36 -23.07 21.26
C TYR A 21 14.06 -22.26 21.34
N THR A 22 13.50 -22.13 22.55
CA THR A 22 12.27 -21.39 22.79
C THR A 22 12.40 -19.92 22.41
N ARG A 23 13.54 -19.29 22.74
CA ARG A 23 13.83 -17.91 22.37
C ARG A 23 13.88 -17.72 20.85
N SER A 24 14.61 -18.59 20.14
CA SER A 24 14.70 -18.50 18.68
C SER A 24 13.33 -18.71 18.00
N LYS A 25 12.50 -19.60 18.53
CA LYS A 25 11.13 -19.82 18.04
C LYS A 25 10.24 -18.59 18.28
N PHE A 26 10.36 -17.95 19.45
CA PHE A 26 9.58 -16.76 19.79
C PHE A 26 9.93 -15.56 18.91
N GLU A 27 11.23 -15.31 18.67
CA GLU A 27 11.69 -14.23 17.78
C GLU A 27 11.12 -14.39 16.37
N LYS A 28 11.18 -15.60 15.80
CA LYS A 28 10.62 -15.89 14.48
C LYS A 28 9.09 -15.72 14.44
N ASN A 29 8.40 -16.17 15.49
CA ASN A 29 6.94 -16.04 15.57
C ASN A 29 6.50 -14.58 15.61
N ILE A 30 7.20 -13.74 16.36
CA ILE A 30 6.92 -12.30 16.42
C ILE A 30 7.10 -11.66 15.04
N VAL A 31 8.22 -11.93 14.37
CA VAL A 31 8.49 -11.37 13.04
C VAL A 31 7.38 -11.77 12.05
N ASN A 32 7.00 -13.06 12.04
CA ASN A 32 5.91 -13.53 11.19
C ASN A 32 4.58 -12.85 11.52
N MET A 33 4.25 -12.69 12.81
CA MET A 33 3.02 -12.01 13.22
C MET A 33 2.97 -10.56 12.74
N TYR A 34 4.09 -9.83 12.81
CA TYR A 34 4.16 -8.46 12.30
C TYR A 34 4.02 -8.41 10.77
N GLU A 35 4.65 -9.34 10.06
CA GLU A 35 4.53 -9.44 8.60
C GLU A 35 3.08 -9.75 8.19
N GLU A 36 2.43 -10.72 8.83
CA GLU A 36 1.01 -11.03 8.59
C GLU A 36 0.11 -9.81 8.81
N LYS A 37 0.31 -9.09 9.92
CA LYS A 37 -0.44 -7.85 10.19
C LYS A 37 -0.18 -6.78 9.14
N PHE A 38 1.06 -6.67 8.64
CA PHE A 38 1.42 -5.72 7.60
C PHE A 38 0.75 -6.07 6.27
N GLN A 39 0.71 -7.35 5.88
CA GLN A 39 0.02 -7.79 4.67
C GLN A 39 -1.50 -7.59 4.78
N GLN A 40 -2.11 -7.96 5.91
CA GLN A 40 -3.53 -7.69 6.18
C GLN A 40 -3.84 -6.19 6.14
N TRP A 41 -2.95 -5.34 6.68
CA TRP A 41 -3.10 -3.90 6.56
C TRP A 41 -3.03 -3.45 5.11
N LYS A 42 -2.09 -3.97 4.30
CA LYS A 42 -1.96 -3.62 2.88
C LYS A 42 -3.19 -4.01 2.06
N GLU A 43 -3.73 -5.21 2.30
CA GLU A 43 -4.94 -5.70 1.65
C GLU A 43 -6.17 -4.85 2.01
N ASN A 44 -6.29 -4.44 3.27
CA ASN A 44 -7.44 -3.66 3.75
C ASN A 44 -7.30 -2.14 3.60
N SER A 45 -6.07 -1.62 3.45
CA SER A 45 -5.81 -0.19 3.22
C SER A 45 -5.87 0.20 1.75
N GLY A 46 -5.97 -0.77 0.85
CA GLY A 46 -6.24 -0.60 -0.58
C GLY A 46 -7.63 -0.05 -0.92
N SER A 47 -8.48 0.31 0.05
CA SER A 47 -9.70 1.09 -0.20
C SER A 47 -9.46 2.61 -0.28
N ASN A 48 -8.21 3.07 -0.21
CA ASN A 48 -7.87 4.48 -0.41
C ASN A 48 -7.65 4.88 -1.89
N GLU A 49 -8.12 4.10 -2.86
CA GLU A 49 -8.27 4.60 -4.24
C GLU A 49 -9.43 5.60 -4.38
N GLU A 50 -10.31 5.75 -3.39
CA GLU A 50 -11.40 6.74 -3.43
C GLU A 50 -10.95 8.19 -3.18
N ASN A 51 -9.68 8.42 -2.83
CA ASN A 51 -9.14 9.76 -2.63
C ASN A 51 -8.00 10.11 -3.62
N LYS A 52 -8.03 9.55 -4.84
CA LYS A 52 -7.40 10.26 -5.97
C LYS A 52 -8.18 11.57 -6.13
N LYS A 53 -7.70 12.63 -5.47
CA LYS A 53 -8.16 14.00 -5.69
C LYS A 53 -8.29 14.17 -7.19
N VAL A 54 -9.50 14.47 -7.66
CA VAL A 54 -9.75 14.77 -9.07
C VAL A 54 -8.98 16.05 -9.38
N CYS A 55 -7.72 15.89 -9.74
CA CYS A 55 -6.84 16.97 -10.13
C CYS A 55 -7.34 17.50 -11.46
N LYS A 56 -7.22 18.82 -11.65
CA LYS A 56 -7.53 19.42 -12.95
C LYS A 56 -6.45 18.97 -13.92
N GLU A 57 -6.85 18.21 -14.93
CA GLU A 57 -5.97 17.78 -16.02
C GLU A 57 -6.20 18.65 -17.26
N LEU A 58 -5.12 18.94 -17.98
CA LEU A 58 -5.19 19.64 -19.26
C LEU A 58 -5.56 18.62 -20.33
N VAL A 59 -6.79 18.70 -20.84
CA VAL A 59 -7.35 17.75 -21.79
C VAL A 59 -7.40 18.28 -23.23
N GLY A 60 -7.11 19.57 -23.42
CA GLY A 60 -7.10 20.23 -24.71
C GLY A 60 -6.92 21.75 -24.61
N ILE A 61 -6.78 22.38 -25.76
CA ILE A 61 -6.60 23.82 -25.91
C ILE A 61 -7.79 24.38 -26.71
N ILE A 62 -8.30 25.53 -26.29
CA ILE A 62 -9.38 26.26 -26.97
C ILE A 62 -8.78 27.53 -27.55
N TYR A 63 -8.93 27.74 -28.86
CA TYR A 63 -8.49 28.95 -29.53
C TYR A 63 -9.53 29.47 -30.52
N LYS A 64 -9.49 30.77 -30.79
CA LYS A 64 -10.37 31.44 -31.74
C LYS A 64 -9.67 31.51 -33.09
N GLU A 65 -10.27 30.91 -34.10
CA GLU A 65 -9.78 30.93 -35.47
C GLU A 65 -10.80 31.69 -36.32
N GLU A 66 -10.44 32.94 -36.66
CA GLU A 66 -11.30 33.92 -37.31
C GLU A 66 -12.64 34.16 -36.59
N TYR A 67 -13.67 33.42 -36.98
CA TYR A 67 -15.04 33.52 -36.46
C TYR A 67 -15.47 32.30 -35.65
N ASN A 68 -14.73 31.19 -35.74
CA ASN A 68 -15.06 29.92 -35.09
C ASN A 68 -14.18 29.68 -33.86
N ILE A 69 -14.73 28.96 -32.89
CA ILE A 69 -13.95 28.45 -31.75
C ILE A 69 -13.52 27.03 -32.08
N THR A 70 -12.22 26.82 -32.15
CA THR A 70 -11.62 25.51 -32.42
C THR A 70 -11.11 24.93 -31.11
N VAL A 71 -11.37 23.64 -30.87
CA VAL A 71 -10.87 22.91 -29.71
C VAL A 71 -9.96 21.78 -30.19
N GLU A 72 -8.69 21.86 -29.81
CA GLU A 72 -7.72 20.81 -30.07
C GLU A 72 -7.62 19.90 -28.84
N LEU A 73 -8.03 18.64 -29.00
CA LEU A 73 -8.08 17.66 -27.94
C LEU A 73 -6.74 16.91 -27.85
N MET A 74 -6.16 16.89 -26.66
CA MET A 74 -4.97 16.09 -26.36
C MET A 74 -5.34 14.69 -25.85
N ASP A 75 -6.53 14.57 -25.25
CA ASP A 75 -7.12 13.30 -24.82
C ASP A 75 -8.48 13.09 -25.48
N GLU A 76 -8.62 11.96 -26.19
CA GLU A 76 -9.83 11.59 -26.92
C GLU A 76 -10.99 11.18 -25.98
N SER A 77 -10.69 10.82 -24.73
CA SER A 77 -11.69 10.44 -23.72
C SER A 77 -12.73 11.53 -23.45
N VAL A 78 -12.32 12.80 -23.59
CA VAL A 78 -13.15 13.98 -23.30
C VAL A 78 -14.03 14.38 -24.48
N ARG A 79 -13.77 13.85 -25.69
CA ARG A 79 -14.51 14.17 -26.92
C ARG A 79 -16.01 13.97 -26.76
N ARG A 80 -16.41 12.87 -26.12
CA ARG A 80 -17.82 12.55 -25.85
C ARG A 80 -18.49 13.57 -24.92
N ASN A 81 -17.79 14.00 -23.87
CA ASN A 81 -18.32 14.99 -22.93
C ASN A 81 -18.43 16.38 -23.57
N LEU A 82 -17.47 16.74 -24.42
CA LEU A 82 -17.48 18.00 -25.17
C LEU A 82 -18.62 18.05 -26.19
N GLN A 83 -18.81 16.96 -26.95
CA GLN A 83 -19.92 16.82 -27.90
C GLN A 83 -21.30 16.82 -27.22
N GLN A 84 -21.38 16.29 -25.99
CA GLN A 84 -22.59 16.32 -25.17
C GLN A 84 -22.83 17.68 -24.49
N GLY A 85 -21.98 18.69 -24.71
CA GLY A 85 -22.12 20.02 -24.11
C GLY A 85 -21.86 20.05 -22.60
N LYS A 86 -21.18 19.04 -22.03
CA LYS A 86 -20.90 18.93 -20.59
C LYS A 86 -19.65 19.73 -20.21
N TYR A 87 -19.70 21.04 -20.36
CA TYR A 87 -18.62 21.94 -19.94
C TYR A 87 -19.17 23.17 -19.21
N LYS A 88 -18.30 23.83 -18.43
CA LYS A 88 -18.63 25.07 -17.73
C LYS A 88 -17.63 26.14 -18.15
N ILE A 89 -18.14 27.26 -18.66
CA ILE A 89 -17.35 28.47 -18.89
C ILE A 89 -17.27 29.19 -17.55
N LYS A 90 -16.06 29.52 -17.10
CA LYS A 90 -15.83 30.36 -15.93
C LYS A 90 -15.12 31.62 -16.40
N ASP A 91 -15.78 32.76 -16.26
CA ASP A 91 -15.14 34.06 -16.40
C ASP A 91 -14.31 34.36 -15.15
N LYS A 92 -13.32 35.24 -15.32
CA LYS A 92 -12.38 35.63 -14.27
C LYS A 92 -13.00 36.61 -13.28
#